data_AF-A0A6G3TMF9-F1
#
_entry.id   AF-A0A6G3TMF9-F1
#
_cell.length_a   1.000
_cell.length_b   1.000
_cell.length_c   1.000
_cell.angle_alpha   90.00
_cell.angle_beta   90.00
_cell.angle_gamma   90.00
#
_symmetry.space_group_name_H-M   'P 1'
#
loop_
_entity.id
_entity.type
_entity.pdbx_description
1 polymer ?
#
loop_
_entity_poly.entity_id
_entity_poly.type
_entity_poly.pdbx_seq_one_letter_code
_entity_poly.pdbx_strand_id
1 'polypeptide(L)'
;VLLAGPSDSPLRGGALALLVQDPDCRDRHLPAALDLFAACDPYLPPSAVAAALATHPEPVLEAFRARLLGPDAGEALRRLADATTPQLTHRVAALVGRTVTERPETAGHLAAYVDRRLDRDPAPRAVLLPLVTRLLDDGPEPARAALAGVLAADGATAGAPLRRALREHLYAHEHEPAVLDALLHAAARCDGEELRALVHRTGLLLVRTPEGATRYDRGLVDLARHIPGFAARLTGWLTDAPEDWAALVGPSTRRTIEHLAGVRVPA
;
A
#
# COMPACT_ATOMS: atom_id res chain seq x y z
N VAL A 1 24.48 -25.61 -26.95
CA VAL A 1 25.02 -26.55 -25.93
C VAL A 1 24.47 -26.26 -24.53
N LEU A 2 24.44 -25.00 -24.05
CA LEU A 2 23.91 -24.66 -22.71
C LEU A 2 22.41 -24.96 -22.50
N LEU A 3 21.56 -24.73 -23.50
CA LEU A 3 20.11 -25.03 -23.43
C LEU A 3 19.75 -26.50 -23.72
N ALA A 4 20.74 -27.32 -24.09
CA ALA A 4 20.56 -28.74 -24.42
C ALA A 4 20.91 -29.67 -23.23
N GLY A 5 21.31 -29.10 -22.10
CA GLY A 5 21.51 -29.84 -20.84
C GLY A 5 20.19 -30.18 -20.13
N PRO A 6 20.23 -31.00 -19.07
CA PRO A 6 19.05 -31.37 -18.29
C PRO A 6 18.31 -30.13 -17.77
N SER A 7 16.99 -30.24 -17.69
CA SER A 7 16.04 -29.16 -17.36
C SER A 7 16.40 -28.38 -16.09
N ASP A 8 17.08 -29.03 -15.14
CA ASP A 8 17.41 -28.51 -13.81
C ASP A 8 18.80 -27.83 -13.71
N SER A 9 19.49 -27.59 -14.83
CA SER A 9 20.78 -26.89 -14.76
C SER A 9 20.57 -25.41 -14.39
N PRO A 10 21.20 -24.88 -13.33
CA PRO A 10 21.10 -23.46 -12.95
C PRO A 10 21.58 -22.51 -14.06
N LEU A 11 22.40 -23.03 -14.99
CA LEU A 11 22.84 -22.31 -16.18
C LEU A 11 21.71 -22.05 -17.19
N ARG A 12 20.64 -22.85 -17.17
CA ARG A 12 19.49 -22.72 -18.07
C ARG A 12 18.65 -21.49 -17.73
N GLY A 13 18.30 -21.31 -16.45
CA GLY A 13 17.54 -20.15 -15.98
C GLY A 13 18.28 -18.83 -16.26
N GLY A 14 19.57 -18.77 -15.91
CA GLY A 14 20.41 -17.60 -16.18
C GLY A 14 20.59 -17.30 -17.68
N ALA A 15 20.74 -18.32 -18.53
CA ALA A 15 20.81 -18.12 -19.98
C ALA A 15 19.49 -17.60 -20.57
N LEU A 16 18.35 -18.14 -20.13
CA LEU A 16 17.03 -17.67 -20.56
C LEU A 16 16.76 -16.24 -20.09
N ALA A 17 17.24 -15.84 -18.91
CA ALA A 17 17.14 -14.47 -18.42
C ALA A 17 17.78 -13.45 -19.37
N LEU A 18 18.95 -13.78 -19.93
CA LEU A 18 19.63 -12.92 -20.91
C LEU A 18 18.94 -12.94 -22.27
N LEU A 19 18.54 -14.12 -22.76
CA LEU A 19 17.94 -14.28 -24.09
C LEU A 19 16.56 -13.61 -24.22
N VAL A 20 15.78 -13.51 -23.14
CA VAL A 20 14.47 -12.84 -23.16
C VAL A 20 14.59 -11.32 -23.15
N GLN A 21 15.70 -10.78 -22.63
CA GLN A 21 15.95 -9.34 -22.69
C GLN A 21 16.25 -8.88 -24.12
N ASP A 22 16.95 -9.71 -24.91
CA ASP A 22 17.23 -9.46 -26.32
C ASP A 22 15.94 -9.56 -27.18
N PRO A 23 15.46 -8.47 -27.80
CA PRO A 23 14.27 -8.49 -28.66
C PRO A 23 14.35 -9.50 -29.80
N ASP A 24 15.53 -9.73 -30.39
CA ASP A 24 15.70 -10.59 -31.58
C ASP A 24 15.54 -12.08 -31.23
N CYS A 25 15.81 -12.43 -29.97
CA CYS A 25 15.75 -13.80 -29.47
C CYS A 25 14.51 -14.07 -28.61
N ARG A 26 13.83 -13.01 -28.15
CA ARG A 26 12.76 -13.06 -27.14
C ARG A 26 11.66 -14.05 -27.47
N ASP A 27 11.07 -13.94 -28.66
CA ASP A 27 9.89 -14.72 -29.03
C ASP A 27 10.16 -16.23 -28.96
N ARG A 28 11.38 -16.63 -29.31
CA ARG A 28 11.80 -18.04 -29.29
C ARG A 28 11.98 -18.59 -27.88
N HIS A 29 12.43 -17.76 -26.94
CA HIS A 29 12.86 -18.20 -25.61
C HIS A 29 11.88 -17.84 -24.49
N LEU A 30 10.94 -16.93 -24.76
CA LEU A 30 9.98 -16.43 -23.78
C LEU A 30 9.11 -17.55 -23.17
N PRO A 31 8.50 -18.49 -23.92
CA PRO A 31 7.67 -19.52 -23.31
C PRO A 31 8.41 -20.34 -22.24
N ALA A 32 9.62 -20.81 -22.57
CA ALA A 32 10.44 -21.59 -21.64
C ALA A 32 10.90 -20.77 -20.42
N ALA A 33 11.13 -19.47 -20.59
CA ALA A 33 11.45 -18.59 -19.47
C ALA A 33 10.21 -18.39 -18.57
N LEU A 34 9.03 -18.17 -19.13
CA LEU A 34 7.80 -17.97 -18.35
C LEU A 34 7.47 -19.20 -17.50
N ASP A 35 7.69 -20.41 -18.01
CA ASP A 35 7.49 -21.65 -17.25
C ASP A 35 8.41 -21.74 -16.03
N LEU A 36 9.72 -21.49 -16.21
CA LEU A 36 10.69 -21.47 -15.10
C LEU A 36 10.41 -20.34 -14.10
N PHE A 37 9.99 -19.18 -14.61
CA PHE A 37 9.64 -18.04 -13.77
C PHE A 37 8.42 -18.33 -12.89
N ALA A 38 7.37 -18.92 -13.47
CA ALA A 38 6.18 -19.34 -12.74
C ALA A 38 6.51 -20.42 -11.70
N ALA A 39 7.47 -21.31 -12.00
CA ALA A 39 8.00 -22.29 -11.06
C ALA A 39 8.94 -21.71 -9.98
N CYS A 40 9.10 -20.39 -9.93
CA CYS A 40 9.95 -19.66 -8.98
C CYS A 40 11.44 -20.03 -9.07
N ASP A 41 11.96 -20.28 -10.28
CA ASP A 41 13.39 -20.50 -10.51
C ASP A 41 14.22 -19.30 -10.00
N PRO A 42 15.20 -19.51 -9.09
CA PRO A 42 15.96 -18.43 -8.48
C PRO A 42 16.94 -17.73 -9.44
N TYR A 43 17.28 -18.36 -10.57
CA TYR A 43 18.19 -17.82 -11.58
C TYR A 43 17.47 -17.01 -12.66
N LEU A 44 16.14 -16.93 -12.60
CA LEU A 44 15.33 -16.14 -13.51
C LEU A 44 14.71 -14.93 -12.78
N PRO A 45 15.41 -13.78 -12.73
CA PRO A 45 14.96 -12.63 -11.96
C PRO A 45 13.70 -11.99 -12.59
N PRO A 46 12.78 -11.43 -11.79
CA PRO A 46 11.57 -10.79 -12.31
C PRO A 46 11.84 -9.64 -13.30
N SER A 47 12.99 -8.96 -13.19
CA SER A 47 13.39 -7.91 -14.13
C SER A 47 13.63 -8.42 -15.56
N ALA A 48 14.10 -9.66 -15.73
CA ALA A 48 14.30 -10.25 -17.05
C ALA A 48 12.97 -10.48 -17.78
N VAL A 49 11.98 -11.02 -17.06
CA VAL A 49 10.65 -11.27 -17.59
C VAL A 49 9.85 -9.97 -17.79
N ALA A 50 9.99 -9.01 -16.88
CA ALA A 50 9.34 -7.70 -16.99
C ALA A 50 9.73 -6.93 -18.26
N ALA A 51 10.93 -7.14 -18.81
CA ALA A 51 11.37 -6.52 -20.06
C ALA A 51 10.49 -6.91 -21.26
N ALA A 52 9.84 -8.08 -21.22
CA ALA A 52 8.95 -8.54 -22.28
C ALA A 52 7.52 -7.96 -22.17
N LEU A 53 7.16 -7.33 -21.05
CA LEU A 53 5.79 -6.91 -20.71
C LEU A 53 5.14 -6.01 -21.78
N ALA A 54 5.89 -5.10 -22.38
CA ALA A 54 5.37 -4.19 -23.41
C ALA A 54 5.03 -4.91 -24.74
N THR A 55 5.68 -6.03 -25.01
CA THR A 55 5.53 -6.80 -26.26
C THR A 55 4.62 -8.02 -26.10
N HIS A 56 4.62 -8.64 -24.92
CA HIS A 56 3.91 -9.88 -24.63
C HIS A 56 3.13 -9.75 -23.30
N PRO A 57 2.16 -8.83 -23.20
CA PRO A 57 1.56 -8.49 -21.92
C PRO A 57 0.81 -9.66 -21.28
N GLU A 58 -0.01 -10.39 -22.03
CA GLU A 58 -0.83 -11.47 -21.45
C GLU A 58 0.01 -12.63 -20.90
N PRO A 59 0.96 -13.24 -21.64
CA PRO A 59 1.78 -14.34 -21.11
C PRO A 59 2.63 -13.91 -19.91
N VAL A 60 3.17 -12.69 -19.94
CA VAL A 60 3.99 -12.15 -18.86
C VAL A 60 3.16 -11.92 -17.60
N LEU A 61 1.96 -11.33 -17.72
CA LEU A 61 1.08 -11.08 -16.58
C LEU A 61 0.63 -12.39 -15.91
N GLU A 62 0.34 -13.44 -16.68
CA GLU A 62 0.00 -14.75 -16.11
C GLU A 62 1.18 -15.40 -15.38
N ALA A 63 2.40 -15.29 -15.90
CA ALA A 63 3.59 -15.79 -15.20
C ALA A 63 3.89 -14.99 -13.92
N PHE A 64 3.68 -13.67 -13.95
CA PHE A 64 3.75 -12.83 -12.73
C PHE A 64 2.69 -13.21 -11.71
N ARG A 65 1.47 -13.58 -12.13
CA ARG A 65 0.45 -14.08 -11.22
C ARG A 65 0.97 -15.28 -10.43
N ALA A 66 1.52 -16.28 -11.10
CA ALA A 66 2.09 -17.45 -10.46
C ALA A 66 3.25 -17.08 -9.51
N ARG A 67 4.19 -16.24 -9.97
CA ARG A 67 5.34 -15.81 -9.17
C ARG A 67 4.93 -15.06 -7.90
N LEU A 68 3.91 -14.20 -7.98
CA LEU A 68 3.40 -13.41 -6.86
C LEU A 68 2.72 -14.27 -5.77
N LEU A 69 2.25 -15.47 -6.13
CA LEU A 69 1.74 -16.44 -5.17
C LEU A 69 2.85 -17.28 -4.53
N GLY A 70 4.08 -17.21 -5.06
CA GLY A 70 5.25 -17.91 -4.55
C GLY A 70 6.05 -17.12 -3.49
N PRO A 71 7.28 -17.57 -3.18
CA PRO A 71 8.21 -16.82 -2.33
C PRO A 71 8.65 -15.51 -3.01
N ASP A 72 9.14 -14.53 -2.23
CA ASP A 72 9.70 -13.27 -2.76
C ASP A 72 8.75 -12.41 -3.60
N ALA A 73 7.44 -12.53 -3.37
CA ALA A 73 6.40 -11.75 -4.05
C ALA A 73 6.68 -10.24 -4.06
N GLY A 74 7.32 -9.71 -3.01
CA GLY A 74 7.68 -8.31 -2.93
C GLY A 74 8.67 -7.84 -4.01
N GLU A 75 9.61 -8.68 -4.46
CA GLU A 75 10.50 -8.30 -5.57
C GLU A 75 9.76 -8.36 -6.91
N ALA A 76 9.00 -9.42 -7.14
CA ALA A 76 8.19 -9.57 -8.36
C ALA A 76 7.21 -8.40 -8.52
N LEU A 77 6.50 -8.00 -7.46
CA LEU A 77 5.58 -6.87 -7.47
C LEU A 77 6.27 -5.57 -7.88
N ARG A 78 7.45 -5.29 -7.29
CA ARG A 78 8.22 -4.09 -7.62
C ARG A 78 8.61 -4.05 -9.10
N ARG A 79 9.18 -5.14 -9.61
CA ARG A 79 9.64 -5.20 -11.01
C ARG A 79 8.49 -5.10 -12.00
N LEU A 80 7.35 -5.73 -11.70
CA LEU A 80 6.14 -5.59 -12.50
C LEU A 80 5.66 -4.13 -12.53
N ALA A 81 5.57 -3.50 -11.36
CA ALA A 81 5.08 -2.13 -11.25
C ALA A 81 6.04 -1.11 -11.88
N ASP A 82 7.36 -1.32 -11.78
CA ASP A 82 8.37 -0.49 -12.43
C ASP A 82 8.32 -0.57 -13.96
N ALA A 83 7.98 -1.74 -14.52
CA ALA A 83 7.85 -1.96 -15.97
C ALA A 83 6.47 -1.58 -16.51
N THR A 84 5.53 -1.19 -15.66
CA THR A 84 4.15 -0.88 -16.07
C THR A 84 4.10 0.39 -16.90
N THR A 85 3.50 0.29 -18.09
CA THR A 85 3.18 1.43 -18.95
C THR A 85 1.77 1.96 -18.66
N PRO A 86 1.43 3.20 -19.04
CA PRO A 86 0.09 3.76 -18.83
C PRO A 86 -1.05 2.89 -19.40
N GLN A 87 -0.80 2.20 -20.52
CA GLN A 87 -1.77 1.32 -21.18
C GLN A 87 -2.03 0.03 -20.37
N LEU A 88 -1.08 -0.40 -19.54
CA LEU A 88 -1.16 -1.63 -18.76
C LEU A 88 -1.61 -1.42 -17.31
N THR A 89 -1.70 -0.17 -16.86
CA THR A 89 -2.01 0.18 -15.47
C THR A 89 -3.27 -0.52 -14.95
N HIS A 90 -4.35 -0.56 -15.73
CA HIS A 90 -5.60 -1.21 -15.32
C HIS A 90 -5.42 -2.71 -15.09
N ARG A 91 -4.70 -3.39 -16.00
CA ARG A 91 -4.47 -4.83 -15.95
C ARG A 91 -3.55 -5.21 -14.79
N VAL A 92 -2.50 -4.41 -14.58
CA VAL A 92 -1.57 -4.60 -13.46
C VAL A 92 -2.27 -4.35 -12.12
N ALA A 93 -3.08 -3.30 -12.00
CA ALA A 93 -3.89 -3.06 -10.79
C ALA A 93 -4.84 -4.23 -10.50
N ALA A 94 -5.51 -4.77 -11.51
CA ALA A 94 -6.39 -5.93 -11.35
C ALA A 94 -5.61 -7.21 -10.95
N LEU A 95 -4.40 -7.40 -11.49
CA LEU A 95 -3.54 -8.51 -11.08
C LEU A 95 -3.11 -8.36 -9.62
N VAL A 96 -2.59 -7.20 -9.23
CA VAL A 96 -2.18 -6.91 -7.85
C VAL A 96 -3.35 -7.06 -6.88
N GLY A 97 -4.53 -6.53 -7.24
CA GLY A 97 -5.75 -6.68 -6.44
C GLY A 97 -6.09 -8.16 -6.19
N ARG A 98 -6.10 -8.99 -7.25
CA ARG A 98 -6.32 -10.44 -7.12
C ARG A 98 -5.27 -11.12 -6.25
N THR A 99 -3.99 -10.78 -6.43
CA THR A 99 -2.90 -11.32 -5.60
C THR A 99 -3.12 -10.98 -4.12
N VAL A 100 -3.50 -9.75 -3.79
CA VAL A 100 -3.75 -9.37 -2.38
C VAL A 100 -4.99 -10.08 -1.82
N THR A 101 -6.02 -10.29 -2.64
CA THR A 101 -7.19 -11.09 -2.22
C THR A 101 -6.79 -12.54 -1.89
N GLU A 102 -5.95 -13.15 -2.73
CA GLU A 102 -5.48 -14.52 -2.53
C GLU A 102 -4.42 -14.63 -1.41
N ARG A 103 -3.59 -13.58 -1.22
CA ARG A 103 -2.51 -13.48 -0.22
C ARG A 103 -2.44 -12.09 0.42
N PRO A 104 -3.25 -11.81 1.46
CA PRO A 104 -3.34 -10.49 2.08
C PRO A 104 -2.00 -9.94 2.61
N GLU A 105 -1.07 -10.81 3.00
CA GLU A 105 0.28 -10.44 3.45
C GLU A 105 1.09 -9.68 2.39
N THR A 106 0.75 -9.81 1.11
CA THR A 106 1.42 -9.09 0.01
C THR A 106 1.06 -7.61 -0.02
N ALA A 107 0.00 -7.18 0.66
CA ALA A 107 -0.41 -5.77 0.74
C ALA A 107 0.68 -4.88 1.32
N GLY A 108 1.47 -5.39 2.28
CA GLY A 108 2.61 -4.65 2.84
C GLY A 108 3.70 -4.36 1.80
N HIS A 109 3.93 -5.28 0.85
CA HIS A 109 4.88 -5.06 -0.25
C HIS A 109 4.39 -4.01 -1.25
N LEU A 110 3.08 -4.01 -1.54
CA LEU A 110 2.44 -2.98 -2.35
C LEU A 110 2.62 -1.59 -1.72
N ALA A 111 2.27 -1.45 -0.44
CA ALA A 111 2.42 -0.20 0.30
C ALA A 111 3.88 0.28 0.29
N ALA A 112 4.83 -0.60 0.61
CA ALA A 112 6.25 -0.26 0.60
C ALA A 112 6.80 0.08 -0.79
N TYR A 113 6.18 -0.39 -1.88
CA TYR A 113 6.52 0.04 -3.24
C TYR A 113 5.99 1.46 -3.50
N VAL A 114 4.70 1.70 -3.21
CA VAL A 114 4.06 3.00 -3.45
C VAL A 114 4.74 4.10 -2.66
N ASP A 115 5.03 3.89 -1.37
CA ASP A 115 5.69 4.88 -0.53
C ASP A 115 7.06 5.29 -1.09
N ARG A 116 7.88 4.31 -1.48
CA ARG A 116 9.19 4.56 -2.08
C ARG A 116 9.11 5.29 -3.42
N ARG A 117 8.09 5.05 -4.24
CA ARG A 117 7.90 5.75 -5.52
C ARG A 117 7.41 7.17 -5.30
N LEU A 118 6.52 7.39 -4.32
CA LEU A 118 6.06 8.74 -3.96
C LEU A 118 7.23 9.63 -3.52
N ASP A 119 8.17 9.10 -2.74
CA ASP A 119 9.28 9.92 -2.24
C ASP A 119 10.41 10.16 -3.25
N ARG A 120 10.69 9.20 -4.15
CA ARG A 120 11.90 9.22 -5.00
C ARG A 120 11.70 9.81 -6.40
N ASP A 121 10.48 9.83 -6.91
CA ASP A 121 10.26 10.08 -8.33
C ASP A 121 9.27 11.23 -8.55
N PRO A 122 9.73 12.40 -9.03
CA PRO A 122 8.85 13.53 -9.33
C PRO A 122 7.99 13.28 -10.59
N ALA A 123 8.31 12.27 -11.41
CA ALA A 123 7.76 12.08 -12.75
C ALA A 123 6.76 10.92 -12.99
N PRO A 124 6.41 9.98 -12.08
CA PRO A 124 5.65 8.80 -12.47
C PRO A 124 4.15 8.98 -12.24
N ARG A 125 3.64 10.22 -12.20
CA ARG A 125 2.20 10.49 -12.02
C ARG A 125 1.36 9.74 -13.05
N ALA A 126 1.83 9.64 -14.30
CA ALA A 126 1.08 9.01 -15.38
C ALA A 126 0.78 7.51 -15.15
N VAL A 127 1.60 6.81 -14.38
CA VAL A 127 1.41 5.37 -14.08
C VAL A 127 0.95 5.16 -12.64
N LEU A 128 1.59 5.83 -11.68
CA LEU A 128 1.35 5.61 -10.26
C LEU A 128 -0.04 6.11 -9.83
N LEU A 129 -0.48 7.29 -10.30
CA LEU A 129 -1.79 7.83 -9.93
C LEU A 129 -2.91 6.89 -10.41
N PRO A 130 -3.04 6.52 -11.70
CA PRO A 130 -4.12 5.64 -12.12
C PRO A 130 -4.03 4.23 -11.50
N LEU A 131 -2.83 3.74 -11.21
CA LEU A 131 -2.63 2.43 -10.58
C LEU A 131 -3.16 2.44 -9.14
N VAL A 132 -2.74 3.43 -8.35
CA VAL A 132 -3.14 3.52 -6.94
C VAL A 132 -4.61 3.90 -6.83
N THR A 133 -5.11 4.86 -7.60
CA THR A 133 -6.54 5.20 -7.64
C THR A 133 -7.39 3.97 -7.91
N ARG A 134 -7.02 3.13 -8.89
CA ARG A 134 -7.78 1.91 -9.19
C ARG A 134 -7.75 0.88 -8.06
N LEU A 135 -6.63 0.75 -7.35
CA LEU A 135 -6.56 -0.09 -6.16
C LEU A 135 -7.35 0.48 -4.98
N LEU A 136 -7.53 1.80 -4.90
CA LEU A 136 -8.39 2.44 -3.91
C LEU A 136 -9.88 2.29 -4.26
N ASP A 137 -10.23 2.27 -5.54
CA ASP A 137 -11.61 2.12 -6.00
C ASP A 137 -12.11 0.67 -5.93
N ASP A 138 -11.34 -0.26 -6.52
CA ASP A 138 -11.77 -1.64 -6.77
C ASP A 138 -10.94 -2.68 -6.00
N GLY A 139 -9.91 -2.25 -5.28
CA GLY A 139 -9.00 -3.16 -4.58
C GLY A 139 -9.61 -3.78 -3.33
N PRO A 140 -9.13 -4.97 -2.93
CA PRO A 140 -9.59 -5.61 -1.70
C PRO A 140 -9.20 -4.76 -0.48
N GLU A 141 -9.98 -4.88 0.60
CA GLU A 141 -9.78 -4.12 1.85
C GLU A 141 -8.32 -4.13 2.35
N PRO A 142 -7.58 -5.27 2.37
CA PRO A 142 -6.19 -5.27 2.82
C PRO A 142 -5.26 -4.40 1.96
N ALA A 143 -5.50 -4.32 0.65
CA ALA A 143 -4.74 -3.44 -0.22
C ALA A 143 -5.02 -1.98 0.11
N ARG A 144 -6.30 -1.61 0.26
CA ARG A 144 -6.72 -0.25 0.61
C ARG A 144 -6.20 0.17 1.98
N ALA A 145 -6.26 -0.70 2.98
CA ALA A 145 -5.72 -0.46 4.32
C ALA A 145 -4.19 -0.29 4.33
N ALA A 146 -3.47 -1.09 3.54
CA ALA A 146 -2.02 -0.93 3.41
C ALA A 146 -1.66 0.38 2.69
N LEU A 147 -2.42 0.77 1.66
CA LEU A 147 -2.25 2.05 0.96
C LEU A 147 -2.60 3.25 1.86
N ALA A 148 -3.68 3.18 2.64
CA ALA A 148 -4.03 4.15 3.67
C ALA A 148 -2.84 4.47 4.58
N GLY A 149 -2.13 3.42 5.02
CA GLY A 149 -0.91 3.56 5.81
C GLY A 149 0.11 4.50 5.20
N VAL A 150 0.41 4.35 3.91
CA VAL A 150 1.45 5.17 3.25
C VAL A 150 0.96 6.54 2.81
N LEU A 151 -0.36 6.69 2.64
CA LEU A 151 -0.98 7.96 2.23
C LEU A 151 -1.16 8.94 3.39
N ALA A 152 -1.26 8.47 4.63
CA ALA A 152 -1.38 9.37 5.77
C ALA A 152 -0.10 10.17 6.03
N ALA A 153 1.08 9.60 5.74
CA ALA A 153 2.37 10.20 6.10
C ALA A 153 2.57 11.58 5.46
N ASP A 154 2.95 12.56 6.27
CA ASP A 154 3.44 13.82 5.75
C ASP A 154 4.82 13.64 5.11
N GLY A 155 4.99 14.23 3.94
CA GLY A 155 6.29 14.31 3.30
C GLY A 155 6.60 15.76 3.01
N ALA A 156 7.73 16.27 3.50
CA ALA A 156 8.42 17.41 2.89
C ALA A 156 9.06 17.02 1.52
N THR A 157 8.65 15.88 0.95
CA THR A 157 9.18 15.26 -0.25
C THR A 157 8.43 15.75 -1.49
N ALA A 158 9.04 15.62 -2.67
CA ALA A 158 8.43 16.01 -3.94
C ALA A 158 7.08 15.31 -4.22
N GLY A 159 6.82 14.16 -3.57
CA GLY A 159 5.58 13.39 -3.67
C GLY A 159 4.39 13.90 -2.86
N ALA A 160 4.58 14.88 -1.97
CA ALA A 160 3.54 15.34 -1.04
C ALA A 160 2.21 15.71 -1.73
N PRO A 161 2.19 16.44 -2.87
CA PRO A 161 0.94 16.79 -3.54
C PRO A 161 0.18 15.57 -4.06
N LEU A 162 0.88 14.56 -4.56
CA LEU A 162 0.27 13.33 -5.05
C LEU A 162 -0.25 12.47 -3.90
N ARG A 163 0.52 12.34 -2.82
CA ARG A 163 0.11 11.62 -1.61
C ARG A 163 -1.17 12.22 -1.02
N ARG A 164 -1.24 13.54 -0.91
CA ARG A 164 -2.45 14.26 -0.48
C ARG A 164 -3.62 14.05 -1.44
N ALA A 165 -3.43 14.16 -2.76
CA ALA A 165 -4.50 13.93 -3.73
C ALA A 165 -5.10 12.51 -3.63
N LEU A 166 -4.25 11.48 -3.47
CA LEU A 166 -4.68 10.10 -3.26
C LEU A 166 -5.38 9.89 -1.92
N ARG A 167 -4.92 10.59 -0.87
CA ARG A 167 -5.59 10.57 0.45
C ARG A 167 -6.96 11.25 0.40
N GLU A 168 -7.09 12.37 -0.29
CA GLU A 168 -8.38 13.03 -0.52
C GLU A 168 -9.34 12.13 -1.31
N HIS A 169 -8.83 11.44 -2.33
CA HIS A 169 -9.58 10.44 -3.08
C HIS A 169 -10.07 9.31 -2.17
N LEU A 170 -9.20 8.79 -1.30
CA LEU A 170 -9.56 7.77 -0.33
C LEU A 170 -10.65 8.26 0.63
N TYR A 171 -10.51 9.45 1.22
CA TYR A 171 -11.52 10.00 2.11
C TYR A 171 -12.89 10.23 1.45
N ALA A 172 -12.92 10.49 0.15
CA ALA A 172 -14.17 10.72 -0.58
C ALA A 172 -14.97 9.42 -0.82
N HIS A 173 -14.30 8.27 -0.92
CA HIS A 173 -14.93 7.01 -1.35
C HIS A 173 -14.89 5.90 -0.29
N GLU A 174 -14.08 6.05 0.76
CA GLU A 174 -13.89 4.99 1.75
C GLU A 174 -15.03 4.88 2.76
N HIS A 175 -15.45 3.64 3.01
CA HIS A 175 -16.51 3.27 3.94
C HIS A 175 -16.10 2.15 4.90
N GLU A 176 -15.05 1.39 4.58
CA GLU A 176 -14.58 0.27 5.39
C GLU A 176 -13.84 0.78 6.63
N PRO A 177 -14.32 0.46 7.85
CA PRO A 177 -13.70 0.96 9.06
C PRO A 177 -12.24 0.49 9.24
N ALA A 178 -11.86 -0.67 8.70
CA ALA A 178 -10.48 -1.17 8.80
C ALA A 178 -9.49 -0.29 8.01
N VAL A 179 -9.90 0.26 6.86
CA VAL A 179 -9.06 1.16 6.05
C VAL A 179 -8.91 2.51 6.75
N LEU A 180 -10.00 3.03 7.30
CA LEU A 180 -10.00 4.27 8.08
C LEU A 180 -9.19 4.13 9.38
N ASP A 181 -9.26 2.97 10.05
CA ASP A 181 -8.43 2.67 11.22
C ASP A 181 -6.93 2.63 10.87
N ALA A 182 -6.57 2.09 9.69
CA ALA A 182 -5.21 2.15 9.19
C ALA A 182 -4.74 3.60 8.93
N LEU A 183 -5.61 4.47 8.39
CA LEU A 183 -5.33 5.92 8.25
C LEU A 183 -5.10 6.58 9.61
N LEU A 184 -5.92 6.28 10.62
CA LEU A 184 -5.80 6.82 11.97
C LEU A 184 -4.43 6.49 12.58
N HIS A 185 -4.04 5.20 12.53
CA HIS A 185 -2.76 4.77 13.05
C HIS A 185 -1.58 5.33 12.26
N ALA A 186 -1.78 5.64 10.99
CA ALA A 186 -0.77 6.22 10.14
C ALA A 186 -0.62 7.74 10.33
N ALA A 187 -1.69 8.43 10.73
CA ALA A 187 -1.67 9.86 11.09
C ALA A 187 -0.67 10.15 12.21
N ALA A 188 -0.40 9.17 13.09
CA ALA A 188 0.66 9.17 14.10
C ALA A 188 2.04 9.67 13.63
N ARG A 189 2.35 9.49 12.34
CA ARG A 189 3.61 9.91 11.73
C ARG A 189 3.63 11.38 11.30
N CYS A 190 2.50 12.06 11.41
CA CYS A 190 2.36 13.48 11.11
C CYS A 190 2.52 14.30 12.38
N ASP A 191 2.88 15.57 12.22
CA ASP A 191 3.11 16.50 13.31
C ASP A 191 2.12 17.67 13.27
N GLY A 192 1.92 18.29 14.44
CA GLY A 192 1.18 19.55 14.55
C GLY A 192 -0.27 19.49 14.07
N GLU A 193 -0.66 20.49 13.26
CA GLU A 193 -2.03 20.64 12.78
C GLU A 193 -2.46 19.54 11.80
N GLU A 194 -1.54 18.94 11.05
CA GLU A 194 -1.89 17.85 10.13
C GLU A 194 -2.35 16.61 10.92
N LEU A 195 -1.67 16.29 12.02
CA LEU A 195 -2.10 15.21 12.92
C LEU A 195 -3.52 15.47 13.43
N ARG A 196 -3.81 16.68 13.91
CA ARG A 196 -5.14 17.06 14.40
C ARG A 196 -6.19 16.89 13.29
N ALA A 197 -5.93 17.42 12.10
CA ALA A 197 -6.85 17.38 10.96
C ALA A 197 -7.12 15.94 10.50
N LEU A 198 -6.09 15.10 10.39
CA LEU A 198 -6.24 13.69 9.98
C LEU A 198 -7.00 12.87 11.02
N VAL A 199 -6.69 13.03 12.31
CA VAL A 199 -7.40 12.34 13.39
C VAL A 199 -8.88 12.74 13.38
N HIS A 200 -9.19 14.05 13.33
CA HIS A 200 -10.55 14.56 13.32
C HIS A 200 -11.35 14.06 12.11
N ARG A 201 -10.80 14.20 10.90
CA ARG A 201 -11.46 13.79 9.65
C ARG A 201 -11.70 12.29 9.59
N THR A 202 -10.73 11.50 10.04
CA THR A 202 -10.87 10.04 10.11
C THR A 202 -11.95 9.65 11.13
N GLY A 203 -12.01 10.35 12.27
CA GLY A 203 -13.08 10.21 13.26
C GLY A 203 -14.47 10.46 12.68
N LEU A 204 -14.67 11.57 11.94
CA LEU A 204 -15.95 11.90 11.29
C LEU A 204 -16.48 10.81 10.36
N LEU A 205 -15.58 10.04 9.73
CA LEU A 205 -15.95 8.92 8.87
C LEU A 205 -16.23 7.65 9.69
N LEU A 206 -15.39 7.33 10.66
CA LEU A 206 -15.51 6.14 11.50
C LEU A 206 -16.78 6.15 12.35
N VAL A 207 -17.16 7.28 12.93
CA VAL A 207 -18.32 7.35 13.84
C VAL A 207 -19.68 7.22 13.15
N ARG A 208 -19.71 7.13 11.81
CA ARG A 208 -20.94 6.89 11.04
C ARG A 208 -21.53 5.51 11.30
N THR A 209 -20.74 4.59 11.86
CA THR A 209 -21.20 3.26 12.28
C THR A 209 -20.78 2.96 13.73
N PRO A 210 -21.53 2.13 14.48
CA PRO A 210 -21.14 1.74 15.84
C PRO A 210 -19.79 1.01 15.89
N GLU A 211 -19.52 0.20 14.87
CA GLU A 211 -18.26 -0.55 14.74
C GLU A 211 -17.08 0.40 14.51
N GLY A 212 -17.25 1.40 13.64
CA GLY A 212 -16.24 2.40 13.39
C GLY A 212 -16.01 3.33 14.59
N ALA A 213 -17.05 3.74 15.30
CA ALA A 213 -16.91 4.48 16.56
C ALA A 213 -16.09 3.71 17.60
N THR A 214 -16.32 2.40 17.73
CA THR A 214 -15.55 1.54 18.63
C THR A 214 -14.09 1.41 18.19
N ARG A 215 -13.82 1.32 16.88
CA ARG A 215 -12.45 1.31 16.35
C ARG A 215 -11.74 2.63 16.59
N TYR A 216 -12.40 3.76 16.33
CA TYR A 216 -11.84 5.09 16.54
C TYR A 216 -11.43 5.29 18.01
N ASP A 217 -12.34 4.98 18.94
CA ASP A 217 -12.07 5.08 20.38
C ASP A 217 -10.87 4.22 20.81
N ARG A 218 -10.81 2.97 20.34
CA ARG A 218 -9.68 2.06 20.61
C ARG A 218 -8.37 2.64 20.05
N GLY A 219 -8.39 3.07 18.79
CA GLY A 219 -7.23 3.65 18.11
C GLY A 219 -6.71 4.89 18.83
N LEU A 220 -7.59 5.79 19.29
CA LEU A 220 -7.18 6.96 20.08
C LEU A 220 -6.47 6.57 21.38
N VAL A 221 -6.98 5.56 22.10
CA VAL A 221 -6.33 5.05 23.31
C VAL A 221 -4.98 4.43 22.99
N ASP A 222 -4.89 3.66 21.91
CA ASP A 222 -3.65 3.01 21.49
C ASP A 222 -2.60 4.04 21.09
N LEU A 223 -2.98 5.08 20.33
CA LEU A 223 -2.11 6.22 20.02
C LEU A 223 -1.66 6.95 21.29
N ALA A 224 -2.58 7.20 22.23
CA ALA A 224 -2.27 7.87 23.50
C ALA A 224 -1.28 7.09 24.37
N ARG A 225 -1.26 5.75 24.28
CA ARG A 225 -0.33 4.90 25.02
C ARG A 225 1.04 4.82 24.37
N HIS A 226 1.11 4.79 23.04
CA HIS A 226 2.34 4.49 22.32
C HIS A 226 3.07 5.73 21.80
N ILE A 227 2.38 6.87 21.65
CA ILE A 227 2.95 8.10 21.10
C ILE A 227 3.14 9.12 22.23
N PRO A 228 4.40 9.46 22.55
CA PRO A 228 4.69 10.47 23.56
C PRO A 228 3.97 11.79 23.31
N GLY A 229 3.29 12.29 24.35
CA GLY A 229 2.57 13.57 24.33
C GLY A 229 1.27 13.57 23.52
N PHE A 230 0.87 12.46 22.86
CA PHE A 230 -0.39 12.42 22.12
C PHE A 230 -1.61 12.62 23.05
N ALA A 231 -1.62 11.98 24.21
CA ALA A 231 -2.69 12.14 25.19
C ALA A 231 -2.90 13.62 25.59
N ALA A 232 -1.80 14.33 25.90
CA ALA A 232 -1.86 15.75 26.27
C ALA A 232 -2.36 16.63 25.11
N ARG A 233 -1.92 16.36 23.87
CA ARG A 233 -2.40 17.08 22.67
C ARG A 233 -3.91 16.87 22.47
N LEU A 234 -4.37 15.62 22.55
CA LEU A 234 -5.78 15.28 22.38
C LEU A 234 -6.66 15.91 23.46
N THR A 235 -6.21 15.92 24.72
CA THR A 235 -6.90 16.66 25.79
C THR A 235 -6.94 18.16 25.51
N GLY A 236 -5.88 18.74 24.96
CA GLY A 236 -5.87 20.14 24.49
C GLY A 236 -6.95 20.37 23.43
N TRP A 237 -7.00 19.56 22.38
CA TRP A 237 -8.01 19.70 21.31
C TRP A 237 -9.45 19.57 21.84
N LEU A 238 -9.69 18.62 22.75
CA LEU A 238 -10.99 18.43 23.42
C LEU A 238 -11.41 19.62 24.29
N THR A 239 -10.43 20.38 24.80
CA THR A 239 -10.67 21.57 25.63
C THR A 239 -10.85 22.82 24.78
N ASP A 240 -10.06 22.96 23.73
CA ASP A 240 -10.05 24.15 22.86
C ASP A 240 -11.28 24.22 21.95
N ALA A 241 -11.84 23.08 21.53
CA ALA A 241 -12.99 23.02 20.62
C ALA A 241 -13.94 21.85 20.99
N PRO A 242 -14.62 21.90 22.14
CA PRO A 242 -15.38 20.75 22.64
C PRO A 242 -16.52 20.33 21.71
N GLU A 243 -17.21 21.28 21.07
CA GLU A 243 -18.24 21.02 20.07
C GLU A 243 -17.78 20.18 18.87
N ASP A 244 -16.52 20.34 18.44
CA ASP A 244 -15.97 19.63 17.27
C ASP A 244 -15.63 18.16 17.57
N TRP A 245 -15.46 17.81 18.85
CA TRP A 245 -14.95 16.51 19.28
C TRP A 245 -15.92 15.71 20.15
N ALA A 246 -16.90 16.35 20.80
CA ALA A 246 -17.81 15.69 21.73
C ALA A 246 -18.61 14.54 21.10
N ALA A 247 -18.96 14.66 19.82
CA ALA A 247 -19.64 13.60 19.08
C ALA A 247 -18.70 12.50 18.57
N LEU A 248 -17.38 12.73 18.59
CA LEU A 248 -16.39 11.82 18.03
C LEU A 248 -15.79 10.87 19.06
N VAL A 249 -15.61 11.33 20.30
CA VAL A 249 -14.87 10.60 21.34
C VAL A 249 -15.82 10.10 22.41
N GLY A 250 -15.85 8.80 22.64
CA GLY A 250 -16.69 8.19 23.66
C GLY A 250 -16.32 8.66 25.08
N PRO A 251 -17.28 8.77 26.02
CA PRO A 251 -17.02 9.24 27.39
C PRO A 251 -15.98 8.41 28.16
N SER A 252 -15.90 7.11 27.91
CA SER A 252 -14.91 6.22 28.54
C SER A 252 -13.50 6.44 27.98
N THR A 253 -13.42 6.65 26.67
CA THR A 253 -12.17 6.96 25.96
C THR A 253 -11.63 8.30 26.40
N ARG A 254 -12.47 9.33 26.47
CA ARG A 254 -12.13 10.66 27.01
C ARG A 254 -11.49 10.57 28.41
N ARG A 255 -12.14 9.87 29.34
CA ARG A 255 -11.60 9.68 30.71
C ARG A 255 -10.24 8.98 30.72
N THR A 256 -10.06 8.00 29.84
CA THR A 256 -8.78 7.27 29.72
C THR A 256 -7.68 8.19 29.19
N ILE A 257 -7.97 9.02 28.17
CA ILE A 257 -7.02 9.98 27.60
C ILE A 257 -6.64 11.04 28.64
N GLU A 258 -7.61 11.62 29.35
CA GLU A 258 -7.37 12.60 30.41
C GLU A 258 -6.47 12.02 31.52
N HIS A 259 -6.71 10.75 31.91
CA HIS A 259 -5.85 10.04 32.86
C HIS A 259 -4.42 9.86 32.34
N LEU A 260 -4.25 9.43 31.07
CA LEU A 260 -2.94 9.26 30.44
C LEU A 260 -2.20 10.59 30.25
N ALA A 261 -2.93 11.69 30.05
CA ALA A 261 -2.38 13.04 29.98
C ALA A 261 -1.95 13.60 31.35
N GLY A 262 -2.27 12.89 32.46
CA GLY A 262 -2.02 13.36 33.81
C GLY A 262 -2.95 14.49 34.27
N VAL A 263 -4.06 14.72 33.55
CA VAL A 263 -5.06 15.73 33.90
C VAL A 263 -5.93 15.16 35.03
N ARG A 264 -5.88 15.79 36.21
CA ARG A 264 -6.79 15.44 37.31
C ARG A 264 -8.17 16.00 37.00
N VAL A 265 -9.15 15.12 36.83
CA VAL A 265 -10.57 15.50 36.78
C VAL A 265 -10.96 16.09 38.14
N PRO A 266 -11.50 17.32 38.21
CA PRO A 266 -12.03 17.85 39.47
C PRO A 266 -13.18 16.97 39.96
N ALA A 267 -13.12 16.59 41.23
CA ALA A 267 -14.12 15.77 41.92
C ALA A 267 -15.46 16.48 42.07
#